data_AF-A0A538TV67-F1
#
_entry.id   AF-A0A538TV67-F1
#
_cell.length_a   1.000
_cell.length_b   1.000
_cell.length_c   1.000
_cell.angle_alpha   90.00
_cell.angle_beta   90.00
_cell.angle_gamma   90.00
#
_symmetry.space_group_name_H-M   'P 1'
#
loop_
_entity.id
_entity.type
_entity.pdbx_description
1 polymer ?
#
loop_
_entity_poly.entity_id
_entity_poly.type
_entity_poly.pdbx_seq_one_letter_code
_entity_poly.pdbx_strand_id
1 'polypeptide(L)' 'MSTDVRVELILLWHQHQPDYRDPRTGRARLPWVRLHATKDYLDMVRRLEPFPTVQATFNFVPSLVDQ' A
#
# COMPACT_ATOMS: atom_id res chain seq x y z
N MET A 1 41.36 0.58 -6.33
CA MET A 1 40.30 1.50 -6.74
C MET A 1 39.00 0.73 -6.66
N SER A 2 38.17 0.98 -5.66
CA SER A 2 36.84 0.35 -5.55
C SER A 2 35.98 0.93 -6.66
N THR A 3 35.52 0.11 -7.60
CA THR A 3 34.48 0.51 -8.54
C THR A 3 33.19 0.65 -7.74
N ASP A 4 32.76 1.88 -7.55
CA ASP A 4 31.50 2.22 -6.88
C ASP A 4 30.33 1.81 -7.79
N VAL A 5 29.94 0.53 -7.72
CA VAL A 5 28.81 0.00 -8.47
C VAL A 5 27.54 0.54 -7.83
N ARG A 6 26.93 1.52 -8.49
CA ARG A 6 25.65 2.09 -8.07
C ARG A 6 24.50 1.22 -8.56
N VAL A 7 23.55 0.95 -7.67
CA VAL A 7 22.32 0.22 -7.95
C VAL A 7 21.17 1.22 -7.99
N GLU A 8 20.40 1.20 -9.07
CA GLU A 8 19.12 1.89 -9.12
C GLU A 8 18.07 1.02 -8.42
N LEU A 9 17.43 1.57 -7.38
CA LEU A 9 16.48 0.87 -6.53
C LEU A 9 15.11 1.53 -6.62
N ILE A 10 14.07 0.72 -6.82
CA ILE A 10 12.68 1.13 -6.70
C ILE A 10 12.03 0.30 -5.60
N LEU A 11 11.44 0.99 -4.61
CA LEU A 11 10.54 0.37 -3.64
C LEU A 11 9.10 0.55 -4.13
N LEU A 12 8.42 -0.54 -4.46
CA LEU A 12 7.02 -0.54 -4.90
C LEU A 12 6.16 -1.35 -3.94
N TRP A 13 5.18 -0.68 -3.33
CA TRP A 13 4.18 -1.29 -2.47
C TRP A 13 2.88 -1.44 -3.24
N HIS A 14 2.52 -2.66 -3.58
CA HIS A 14 1.25 -2.99 -4.24
C HIS A 14 0.20 -3.37 -3.21
N GLN A 15 -0.72 -2.44 -2.92
CA GLN A 15 -1.80 -2.61 -1.97
C GLN A 15 -3.02 -3.17 -2.69
N HIS A 16 -3.36 -4.42 -2.39
CA HIS A 16 -4.47 -5.13 -2.99
C HIS A 16 -5.44 -5.64 -1.93
N GLN A 17 -6.73 -5.39 -2.14
CA GLN A 17 -7.83 -6.07 -1.46
C GLN A 17 -8.88 -6.49 -2.51
N PRO A 18 -9.38 -7.74 -2.47
CA PRO A 18 -10.58 -8.15 -3.23
C PRO A 18 -11.79 -7.28 -2.87
N ASP A 19 -12.80 -7.21 -3.74
CA ASP A 19 -14.08 -6.60 -3.37
C ASP A 19 -14.80 -7.46 -2.34
N TYR A 20 -14.84 -6.97 -1.10
CA TYR A 20 -15.49 -7.66 0.01
C TYR A 20 -16.97 -7.33 0.13
N ARG A 21 -17.51 -6.45 -0.72
CA ARG A 21 -18.94 -6.13 -0.70
C ARG A 21 -19.74 -7.26 -1.34
N ASP A 22 -20.90 -7.51 -0.79
CA ASP A 22 -21.89 -8.36 -1.42
C ASP A 22 -22.41 -7.69 -2.71
N PRO A 23 -22.37 -8.36 -3.88
CA PRO A 23 -22.72 -7.72 -5.15
C PRO A 23 -24.22 -7.39 -5.29
N ARG A 24 -25.09 -7.93 -4.43
CA ARG A 24 -26.54 -7.67 -4.46
C ARG A 24 -26.93 -6.57 -3.48
N THR A 25 -26.24 -6.46 -2.34
CA THR A 25 -26.61 -5.55 -1.26
C THR A 25 -25.60 -4.41 -1.02
N GLY A 26 -24.41 -4.49 -1.61
CA GLY A 26 -23.31 -3.54 -1.39
C GLY A 26 -22.68 -3.59 0.02
N ARG A 27 -23.17 -4.46 0.91
CA ARG A 27 -22.70 -4.54 2.29
C ARG A 27 -21.36 -5.24 2.36
N ALA A 28 -20.42 -4.69 3.12
CA ALA A 28 -19.15 -5.34 3.42
C ALA A 28 -19.40 -6.68 4.12
N ARG A 29 -18.91 -7.77 3.53
CA ARG A 29 -18.98 -9.13 4.11
C ARG A 29 -17.85 -9.37 5.10
N LEU A 30 -16.71 -8.72 4.89
CA LEU A 30 -15.52 -8.87 5.71
C LEU A 30 -14.90 -7.49 6.00
N PRO A 31 -14.33 -7.27 7.19
CA PRO A 31 -13.85 -5.95 7.60
C PRO A 31 -12.42 -5.64 7.11
N TRP A 32 -11.90 -6.37 6.13
CA TRP A 32 -10.47 -6.39 5.82
C TRP A 32 -9.93 -5.06 5.33
N VAL A 33 -10.65 -4.34 4.45
CA VAL A 33 -10.23 -2.99 4.01
C VAL A 33 -10.04 -2.08 5.23
N ARG A 34 -11.01 -2.06 6.14
CA ARG A 34 -10.94 -1.27 7.37
C ARG A 34 -9.77 -1.71 8.25
N LEU A 35 -9.61 -3.01 8.51
CA LEU A 35 -8.56 -3.52 9.40
C LEU A 35 -7.17 -3.22 8.84
N HIS A 36 -6.92 -3.47 7.56
CA HIS A 36 -5.64 -3.17 6.92
C HIS A 36 -5.37 -1.66 6.80
N ALA A 37 -6.40 -0.85 6.53
CA ALA A 37 -6.24 0.60 6.52
C ALA A 37 -5.83 1.14 7.90
N THR A 38 -6.47 0.67 8.98
CA THR A 38 -6.18 1.12 10.34
C THR A 38 -4.85 0.60 10.89
N LYS A 39 -4.39 -0.55 10.39
CA LYS A 39 -3.18 -1.21 10.89
C LYS A 39 -1.94 -0.83 10.08
N ASP A 40 -2.03 -0.89 8.75
CA ASP A 40 -0.85 -0.97 7.90
C ASP A 40 -0.71 0.24 6.96
N TYR A 41 -1.78 0.66 6.25
CA TYR A 41 -1.62 1.61 5.15
C TYR A 41 -1.11 2.99 5.58
N LEU A 42 -1.65 3.54 6.66
CA LEU A 42 -1.22 4.83 7.18
C LEU A 42 0.19 4.75 7.77
N ASP A 43 0.44 3.72 8.57
CA ASP A 43 1.70 3.57 9.29
C ASP A 43 2.88 3.30 8.34
N MET A 44 2.65 2.60 7.23
CA MET A 44 3.65 2.40 6.18
C MET A 44 4.12 3.73 5.56
N VAL A 45 3.19 4.65 5.27
CA VAL A 45 3.54 5.96 4.70
C VAL A 45 4.25 6.83 5.73
N ARG A 46 3.72 6.88 6.96
CA ARG A 46 4.34 7.62 8.07
C ARG A 46 5.75 7.16 8.38
N ARG A 47 6.05 5.87 8.18
CA ARG A 47 7.38 5.33 8.43
C ARG A 47 8.46 5.95 7.53
N LEU A 48 8.08 6.55 6.40
CA LEU A 48 8.99 7.23 5.49
C LEU A 48 9.32 8.67 5.93
N GLU A 49 8.53 9.30 6.82
CA GLU A 49 8.74 10.69 7.25
C GLU A 49 10.17 10.95 7.78
N PRO A 50 10.81 10.06 8.57
CA PRO A 50 12.19 10.26 9.01
C PRO A 50 13.26 10.08 7.93
N PHE A 51 12.89 9.60 6.73
CA PHE A 51 13.80 9.24 5.64
C PHE A 51 13.50 10.01 4.35
N PRO A 52 13.71 11.34 4.33
CA PRO A 52 13.28 12.21 3.22
C PRO A 52 13.98 11.93 1.88
N THR A 53 15.09 11.19 1.89
CA THR A 53 15.84 10.79 0.68
C THR A 53 15.38 9.45 0.10
N VAL A 54 14.59 8.66 0.85
CA VAL A 54 14.07 7.37 0.37
C VAL A 54 12.84 7.61 -0.50
N GLN A 55 12.87 7.06 -1.71
CA GLN A 55 11.75 7.10 -2.64
C GLN A 55 11.01 5.77 -2.62
N ALA A 56 9.70 5.81 -2.46
CA ALA A 56 8.82 4.65 -2.53
C ALA A 56 7.54 4.99 -3.31
N THR A 57 7.06 4.04 -4.10
CA THR A 57 5.80 4.13 -4.82
C THR A 57 4.75 3.26 -4.14
N PHE A 58 3.59 3.84 -3.84
CA PHE A 58 2.44 3.10 -3.33
C PHE A 58 1.39 3.01 -4.44
N ASN A 59 1.10 1.79 -4.86
CA ASN A 59 0.06 1.49 -5.82
C ASN A 59 -1.14 0.90 -5.09
N PHE A 60 -2.32 1.50 -5.30
CA PHE A 60 -3.59 1.01 -4.79
C PHE A 60 -4.43 0.53 -5.98
N VAL A 61 -4.95 -0.70 -5.91
CA VAL A 61 -5.86 -1.19 -6.95
C VAL A 61 -7.22 -0.49 -6.85
N PRO A 62 -7.94 -0.28 -7.98
CA PRO A 62 -9.23 0.42 -7.97
C PRO A 62 -10.23 -0.20 -7.01
N SER A 63 -10.32 -1.55 -7.00
CA SER A 63 -11.23 -2.24 -6.10
C SER A 63 -10.97 -1.90 -4.65
N LEU A 64 -9.72 -1.69 -4.21
CA LEU A 64 -9.41 -1.35 -2.83
C LEU A 64 -9.85 0.08 -2.47
N VAL A 65 -9.71 1.03 -3.40
CA VAL A 65 -10.09 2.44 -3.16
C VAL A 65 -11.62 2.61 -3.14
N ASP A 66 -12.34 1.77 -3.87
CA ASP A 66 -13.78 1.87 -4.06
C ASP A 66 -14.65 1.30 -2.92
N GLN A 67 -14.08 0.61 -1.92
CA GLN A 67 -14.82 -0.05 -0.80
C GLN A 67 -14.52 0.61 0.55
#